data_AF-H0SZZ1-F1
#
_entry.id   AF-H0SZZ1-F1
#
_cell.length_a   1.000
_cell.length_b   1.000
_cell.length_c   1.000
_cell.angle_alpha   90.00
_cell.angle_beta   90.00
_cell.angle_gamma   90.00
#
_symmetry.space_group_name_H-M   'P 1'
#
loop_
_entity.id
_entity.type
_entity.pdbx_description
1 polymer ?
#
loop_
_entity_poly.entity_id
_entity_poly.type
_entity_poly.pdbx_seq_one_letter_code
_entity_poly.pdbx_strand_id
1 'polypeptide(L)'
;MPQDWTERRRWYRFLEHLRTYPSDIAGVNGHDRVIRAFKDDLESEKPLPVSIVCHSAAEDPRVTVSKGRPVVFSLETHVIVSIPTTPGREARQNIAEEARARRVQKRGKK
;
A
#
# COMPACT_ATOMS: atom_id res chain seq x y z
N MET A 1 7.61 9.07 -12.56
CA MET A 1 6.45 9.92 -12.22
C MET A 1 5.59 10.07 -13.45
N PRO A 2 4.24 10.01 -13.36
CA PRO A 2 3.36 10.21 -14.52
C PRO A 2 3.65 11.54 -15.23
N GLN A 3 3.60 11.57 -16.56
CA GLN A 3 3.85 12.80 -17.32
C GLN A 3 2.64 13.75 -17.29
N ASP A 4 1.42 13.20 -17.23
CA ASP A 4 0.17 13.95 -17.17
C ASP A 4 -0.12 14.53 -15.75
N TRP A 5 -0.63 15.76 -15.71
CA TRP A 5 -0.91 16.46 -14.44
C TRP A 5 -2.05 15.83 -13.64
N THR A 6 -3.11 15.37 -14.31
CA THR A 6 -4.25 14.73 -13.66
C THR A 6 -3.87 13.37 -13.06
N GLU A 7 -2.98 12.64 -13.74
CA GLU A 7 -2.41 11.38 -13.23
C GLU A 7 -1.49 11.60 -12.04
N ARG A 8 -0.64 12.64 -12.06
CA ARG A 8 0.17 13.04 -10.88
C ARG A 8 -0.69 13.32 -9.66
N ARG A 9 -1.82 14.03 -9.83
CA ARG A 9 -2.72 14.32 -8.72
C ARG A 9 -3.31 13.06 -8.10
N ARG A 10 -3.70 12.09 -8.92
CA ARG A 10 -4.20 10.78 -8.44
C ARG A 10 -3.09 9.99 -7.76
N TRP A 11 -1.88 10.03 -8.29
CA TRP A 11 -0.70 9.42 -7.70
C TRP A 11 -0.39 9.98 -6.31
N TYR A 12 -0.39 11.30 -6.13
CA TYR A 12 -0.15 11.90 -4.80
C TYR A 12 -1.23 11.52 -3.78
N ARG A 13 -2.50 11.47 -4.19
CA ARG A 13 -3.57 10.97 -3.32
C ARG A 13 -3.36 9.53 -2.91
N PHE A 14 -2.88 8.68 -3.82
CA PHE A 14 -2.54 7.31 -3.50
C PHE A 14 -1.39 7.22 -2.49
N LEU A 15 -0.32 7.99 -2.69
CA LEU A 15 0.79 8.06 -1.73
C LEU A 15 0.37 8.56 -0.35
N GLU A 16 -0.53 9.54 -0.29
CA GLU A 16 -1.12 10.01 0.97
C GLU A 16 -1.97 8.92 1.62
N HIS A 17 -2.73 8.16 0.82
CA HIS A 17 -3.55 7.05 1.30
C HIS A 17 -2.72 5.93 1.94
N LEU A 18 -1.47 5.71 1.52
CA LEU A 18 -0.56 4.74 2.16
C LEU A 18 -0.34 5.01 3.65
N ARG A 19 -0.52 6.25 4.12
CA ARG A 19 -0.44 6.59 5.56
C ARG A 19 -1.58 5.97 6.37
N THR A 20 -2.69 5.61 5.72
CA THR A 20 -3.82 4.95 6.37
C THR A 20 -3.65 3.44 6.46
N TYR A 21 -2.72 2.87 5.70
CA TYR A 21 -2.47 1.44 5.72
C TYR A 21 -1.59 1.05 6.91
N PRO A 22 -1.89 -0.09 7.57
CA PRO A 22 -0.96 -0.67 8.53
C PRO A 22 0.28 -1.19 7.80
N SER A 23 1.36 -1.43 8.54
CA SER A 23 2.54 -2.13 8.02
C SER A 23 2.82 -3.43 8.78
N ASP A 24 3.75 -4.21 8.27
CA ASP A 24 4.34 -5.38 8.95
C ASP A 24 5.12 -5.01 10.23
N ILE A 25 5.40 -3.72 10.48
CA ILE A 25 6.04 -3.23 11.69
C ILE A 25 5.02 -2.55 12.60
N ALA A 26 4.95 -2.98 13.86
CA ALA A 26 4.07 -2.39 14.86
C ALA A 26 4.35 -0.89 15.06
N GLY A 27 3.28 -0.07 15.05
CA GLY A 27 3.38 1.38 15.25
C GLY A 27 3.88 2.17 14.04
N VAL A 28 4.18 1.51 12.91
CA VAL A 28 4.62 2.15 11.67
C VAL A 28 3.49 2.04 10.62
N ASN A 29 3.13 3.15 9.99
CA ASN A 29 2.15 3.15 8.90
C ASN A 29 2.81 2.71 7.58
N GLY A 30 1.99 2.38 6.58
CA GLY A 30 2.45 1.86 5.30
C GLY A 30 3.38 2.81 4.56
N HIS A 31 3.08 4.12 4.55
CA HIS A 31 3.94 5.13 3.94
C HIS A 31 5.35 5.16 4.56
N ASP A 32 5.43 5.21 5.89
CA ASP A 32 6.71 5.27 6.60
C ASP A 32 7.47 3.95 6.48
N ARG A 33 6.74 2.83 6.37
CA ARG A 33 7.35 1.52 6.09
C ARG A 33 8.07 1.50 4.75
N VAL A 34 7.46 2.08 3.70
CA VAL A 34 8.10 2.19 2.38
C VAL A 34 9.37 3.02 2.49
N ILE A 35 9.31 4.22 3.05
CA ILE A 35 10.49 5.10 3.19
C ILE A 35 11.60 4.39 3.95
N ARG A 36 11.26 3.75 5.07
CA ARG A 36 12.20 2.99 5.88
C ARG A 36 12.81 1.83 5.12
N ALA A 37 12.05 1.11 4.30
CA ALA A 37 12.57 0.01 3.49
C ALA A 37 13.65 0.49 2.49
N PHE A 38 13.39 1.60 1.80
CA PHE A 38 14.36 2.20 0.89
C PHE A 38 15.60 2.69 1.65
N LYS A 39 15.40 3.36 2.79
CA LYS A 39 16.50 3.87 3.61
C LYS A 39 17.38 2.73 4.13
N ASP A 40 16.78 1.74 4.79
CA ASP A 40 17.48 0.61 5.40
C ASP A 40 18.28 -0.20 4.35
N ASP A 41 17.76 -0.31 3.12
CA ASP A 41 18.47 -1.00 2.04
C ASP A 41 19.62 -0.18 1.46
N LEU A 42 19.40 1.11 1.19
CA LEU A 42 20.43 2.03 0.68
C LEU A 42 21.58 2.27 1.67
N GLU A 43 21.30 2.20 2.97
CA GLU A 43 22.32 2.31 4.03
C GLU A 43 23.02 0.98 4.33
N SER A 44 22.62 -0.12 3.68
CA SER A 44 23.26 -1.42 3.87
C SER A 44 24.60 -1.51 3.12
N GLU A 45 25.47 -2.42 3.57
CA GLU A 45 26.79 -2.64 2.94
C GLU A 45 26.67 -3.08 1.48
N LYS A 46 25.60 -3.81 1.15
CA LYS A 46 25.31 -4.33 -0.19
C LYS A 46 23.83 -4.09 -0.52
N PRO A 47 23.47 -2.87 -0.96
CA PRO A 47 22.10 -2.54 -1.31
C PRO A 47 21.59 -3.48 -2.41
N LEU A 48 20.33 -3.87 -2.32
CA LEU A 48 19.67 -4.71 -3.30
C LEU A 48 18.79 -3.86 -4.21
N PRO A 49 18.52 -4.31 -5.45
CA PRO A 49 17.48 -3.67 -6.25
C PRO A 49 16.13 -3.74 -5.52
N VAL A 50 15.37 -2.64 -5.53
CA VAL A 50 14.03 -2.60 -4.91
C VAL A 50 12.96 -2.88 -5.96
N SER A 51 12.05 -3.79 -5.67
CA SER A 51 10.87 -4.08 -6.47
C SER A 51 9.59 -3.75 -5.71
N ILE A 52 8.67 -3.07 -6.39
CA ILE A 52 7.34 -2.76 -5.85
C ILE A 52 6.34 -3.72 -6.49
N VAL A 53 5.59 -4.44 -5.65
CA VAL A 53 4.54 -5.36 -6.09
C VAL A 53 3.22 -5.00 -5.42
N CYS A 54 2.12 -5.47 -5.99
CA CYS A 54 0.78 -5.30 -5.41
C CYS A 54 0.22 -6.66 -4.98
N HIS A 55 -0.50 -6.68 -3.86
CA HIS A 55 -1.25 -7.85 -3.41
C HIS A 55 -2.69 -7.47 -3.05
N SER A 56 -3.53 -8.48 -2.80
CA SER A 56 -4.90 -8.27 -2.39
C SER A 56 -4.96 -7.79 -0.95
N ALA A 57 -5.60 -6.64 -0.73
CA ALA A 57 -5.86 -6.13 0.63
C ALA A 57 -6.76 -7.05 1.47
N ALA A 58 -7.49 -7.97 0.82
CA ALA A 58 -8.30 -8.97 1.50
C ALA A 58 -7.45 -10.12 2.09
N GLU A 59 -6.26 -10.37 1.55
CA GLU A 59 -5.33 -11.39 2.04
C GLU A 59 -4.46 -10.84 3.17
N ASP A 60 -3.88 -9.66 2.96
CA ASP A 60 -3.15 -8.91 3.97
C ASP A 60 -3.42 -7.41 3.77
N PRO A 61 -3.96 -6.69 4.76
CA PRO A 61 -4.21 -5.26 4.62
C PRO A 61 -2.95 -4.41 4.83
N ARG A 62 -1.78 -5.01 5.10
CA ARG A 62 -0.56 -4.30 5.47
C ARG A 62 0.36 -4.06 4.28
N VAL A 63 1.11 -2.97 4.33
CA VAL A 63 2.34 -2.85 3.53
C VAL A 63 3.39 -3.77 4.15
N THR A 64 3.91 -4.71 3.36
CA THR A 64 4.90 -5.69 3.82
C THR A 64 6.19 -5.55 3.04
N VAL A 65 7.31 -5.89 3.67
CA VAL A 65 8.61 -5.88 3.00
C VAL A 65 9.33 -7.20 3.25
N SER A 66 9.81 -7.80 2.17
CA SER A 66 10.55 -9.07 2.21
C SER A 66 11.76 -9.02 1.28
N LYS A 67 12.63 -10.02 1.36
CA LYS A 67 13.72 -10.22 0.40
C LYS A 67 13.42 -11.46 -0.42
N GLY A 68 13.61 -11.39 -1.73
CA GLY A 68 13.30 -12.52 -2.59
C GLY A 68 13.46 -12.21 -4.07
N ARG A 69 12.82 -13.03 -4.90
CA ARG A 69 12.81 -12.88 -6.36
C ARG A 69 11.42 -12.44 -6.79
N PRO A 70 11.22 -11.15 -7.15
CA PRO A 70 9.92 -10.63 -7.53
C PRO A 70 9.49 -11.11 -8.93
N VAL A 71 10.46 -11.50 -9.76
CA VAL A 71 10.25 -12.09 -11.08
C VAL A 71 10.81 -13.51 -11.05
N VAL A 72 9.97 -14.50 -11.40
CA VAL A 72 10.30 -15.94 -11.31
C VAL A 72 11.58 -16.31 -12.07
N PHE A 73 11.86 -15.63 -13.18
CA PHE A 73 13.04 -15.87 -14.02
C PHE A 73 14.24 -14.98 -13.69
N SER A 74 14.13 -14.08 -12.70
CA SER A 74 15.27 -13.28 -12.26
C SER A 74 16.17 -14.09 -11.33
N LEU A 75 17.48 -13.98 -11.51
CA LEU A 75 18.46 -14.55 -10.59
C LEU A 75 18.79 -13.60 -9.43
N GLU A 76 18.45 -12.31 -9.57
CA GLU A 76 18.79 -11.25 -8.63
C GLU A 76 17.80 -11.18 -7.46
N THR A 77 18.35 -11.14 -6.24
CA THR A 77 17.57 -10.90 -5.03
C THR A 77 17.23 -9.42 -4.92
N HIS A 78 15.98 -9.13 -4.62
CA HIS A 78 15.47 -7.78 -4.43
C HIS A 78 14.94 -7.59 -3.01
N VAL A 79 14.88 -6.35 -2.55
CA VAL A 79 13.93 -5.94 -1.52
C VAL A 79 12.57 -5.76 -2.20
N ILE A 80 11.58 -6.50 -1.72
CA ILE A 80 10.22 -6.49 -2.27
C ILE A 80 9.34 -5.70 -1.32
N VAL A 81 8.85 -4.55 -1.77
CA VAL A 81 7.85 -3.74 -1.08
C VAL A 81 6.48 -4.07 -1.66
N SER A 82 5.63 -4.74 -0.88
CA SER A 82 4.32 -5.20 -1.30
C SER A 82 3.23 -4.27 -0.78
N ILE A 83 2.47 -3.66 -1.70
CA ILE A 83 1.42 -2.69 -1.38
C ILE A 83 0.05 -3.36 -1.50
N PRO A 84 -0.80 -3.30 -0.46
CA PRO A 84 -2.14 -3.87 -0.52
C PRO A 84 -3.04 -3.02 -1.41
N THR A 85 -3.79 -3.68 -2.28
CA THR A 85 -4.73 -3.02 -3.20
C THR A 85 -6.11 -3.67 -3.12
N THR A 86 -7.14 -2.83 -3.16
CA THR A 86 -8.53 -3.29 -3.24
C THR A 86 -9.06 -3.04 -4.65
N PRO A 87 -9.60 -4.06 -5.33
CA PRO A 87 -10.26 -3.88 -6.62
C PRO A 87 -11.30 -2.75 -6.59
N GLY A 88 -11.30 -1.89 -7.61
CA GLY A 88 -12.14 -0.68 -7.60
C GLY A 88 -13.65 -0.93 -7.54
N ARG A 89 -14.13 -2.14 -7.88
CA ARG A 89 -15.54 -2.53 -7.68
C ARG A 89 -15.85 -2.74 -6.20
N GLU A 90 -14.99 -3.48 -5.50
CA GLU A 90 -15.12 -3.77 -4.07
C GLU A 90 -14.96 -2.48 -3.24
N ALA A 91 -13.99 -1.64 -3.58
CA ALA A 91 -13.80 -0.34 -2.92
C ALA A 91 -15.07 0.53 -2.98
N ARG A 92 -15.77 0.56 -4.13
CA ARG A 92 -17.04 1.29 -4.30
C ARG A 92 -18.18 0.68 -3.48
N GLN A 93 -18.22 -0.65 -3.36
CA GLN A 93 -19.22 -1.34 -2.54
C GLN A 93 -19.01 -1.03 -1.05
N ASN A 94 -17.77 -1.14 -0.56
CA ASN A 94 -17.43 -0.83 0.83
C ASN A 94 -17.81 0.61 1.21
N ILE A 95 -17.50 1.59 0.36
CA ILE A 95 -17.88 3.00 0.57
C ILE A 95 -19.41 3.16 0.64
N ALA A 96 -20.16 2.46 -0.23
CA ALA A 96 -21.61 2.53 -0.24
C ALA A 96 -22.22 1.90 1.02
N GLU A 97 -21.67 0.79 1.50
CA GLU A 97 -22.08 0.11 2.72
C GLU A 97 -21.80 0.96 3.97
N GLU A 98 -20.61 1.55 4.08
CA GLU A 98 -20.28 2.49 5.16
C GLU A 98 -21.25 3.68 5.18
N ALA A 99 -21.56 4.26 4.01
CA ALA A 99 -22.50 5.38 3.91
C ALA A 99 -23.92 4.98 4.34
N ARG A 100 -24.36 3.76 4.01
CA ARG A 100 -25.64 3.19 4.49
C ARG A 100 -25.63 3.01 6.00
N ALA A 101 -24.58 2.41 6.56
CA ALA A 101 -24.43 2.19 8.00
C ALA A 101 -24.47 3.52 8.79
N ARG A 102 -23.74 4.55 8.33
CA ARG A 102 -23.76 5.89 8.93
C ARG A 102 -25.16 6.52 8.92
N ARG A 103 -25.94 6.32 7.85
CA ARG A 103 -27.33 6.81 7.75
C ARG A 103 -28.27 6.12 8.73
N VAL A 104 -28.12 4.80 8.91
CA VAL A 104 -28.93 4.03 9.87
C VAL A 104 -28.63 4.47 11.31
N GLN A 105 -27.35 4.59 11.68
CA GLN A 105 -26.95 5.07 13.01
C GLN A 105 -27.49 6.48 13.32
N LYS A 106 -27.52 7.37 12.33
CA LYS A 106 -28.07 8.73 12.49
C LYS A 106 -29.58 8.74 12.69
N ARG A 107 -30.31 7.77 12.14
CA ARG A 107 -31.77 7.63 12.31
C ARG A 107 -32.16 6.97 13.63
N GLY A 108 -31.35 6.06 14.17
CA GLY A 108 -31.59 5.42 15.47
C GLY A 108 -31.20 6.27 16.70
N LYS A 109 -30.55 7.42 16.49
CA LYS A 109 -30.23 8.41 17.55
C LYS A 109 -31.29 9.53 17.68
N LYS A 110 -32.37 9.46 16.91
CA LYS A 110 -33.56 10.31 17.02
C LYS A 110 -34.68 9.51 17.66
#